data_AF-A0A397J1U5-F1
#
_entry.id   AF-A0A397J1U5-F1
#
_cell.length_a   1.000
_cell.length_b   1.000
_cell.length_c   1.000
_cell.angle_alpha   90.00
_cell.angle_beta   90.00
_cell.angle_gamma   90.00
#
_symmetry.space_group_name_H-M   'P 1'
#
loop_
_entity.id
_entity.type
_entity.pdbx_description
1 polymer ?
#
loop_
_entity_poly.entity_id
_entity_poly.type
_entity_poly.pdbx_seq_one_letter_code
_entity_poly.pdbx_strand_id
1 'polypeptide(L)'
;MSKKHEETLSLTSSTEGDSLFFGSCIAISPDSQQIVTFTPETREFKLYNTDDLSSSKLIPTLECGVNDEHVCWSIAISNCVSDGKNERLIALSCFDIRGFRNDIMYGDDESDLESGDKYLRPQTWVISTTDRNEIYTSSIGGVIRFLDSDDRSLKNKPVIIIINVSGIYKETMNNIKRKRFFSRSPNIEQFELPQQLSIRLRLSRDHWQDSLELLHTSIIKNHFMVHSFKNRQQIIEMYSLITGDLEMLFKRHESSVAPNIIHGSPIFAISQNEKILAFCRGTTSITLYFMENGLEITTKQLEGQREIYKIIAINFIDEDSKLLIILEEKEYQQVEILKRQIFVVWDLFTTFENSIRQIDYSEPLKPLKMDITHGLMNSHGKMFAVTDNGDIFSVLDHPDVALIRNPSAKAMTKIDISTSGTVYLDSTESTQLIISGNTIQVWKYRNTIENRDKRDRELEYIWARKKAINVQELRIGEREFELKVSVPSTKCSTSPKSMIIHWPNNVYL
;
A
#
# COMPACT_ATOMS: atom_id res chain seq x y z
N MET A 1 -13.32 51.26 -23.17
CA MET A 1 -12.35 51.56 -22.10
C MET A 1 -13.12 51.84 -20.81
N SER A 2 -13.19 50.85 -19.92
CA SER A 2 -13.11 50.98 -18.46
C SER A 2 -13.46 49.60 -17.90
N LYS A 3 -12.45 48.93 -17.32
CA LYS A 3 -12.55 47.61 -16.70
C LYS A 3 -13.29 47.76 -15.37
N LYS A 4 -14.35 47.00 -15.15
CA LYS A 4 -14.87 46.73 -13.80
C LYS A 4 -14.03 45.59 -13.21
N HIS A 5 -13.44 45.86 -12.06
CA HIS A 5 -12.81 44.86 -11.20
C HIS A 5 -13.90 43.90 -10.70
N GLU A 6 -13.75 42.62 -11.02
CA GLU A 6 -14.39 41.53 -10.28
C GLU A 6 -13.55 41.29 -9.02
N GLU A 7 -14.12 41.63 -7.88
CA GLU A 7 -13.64 41.22 -6.56
C GLU A 7 -13.93 39.73 -6.41
N THR A 8 -12.88 38.91 -6.50
CA THR A 8 -12.92 37.50 -6.14
C THR A 8 -13.16 37.38 -4.63
N LEU A 9 -14.43 37.15 -4.26
CA LEU A 9 -14.80 36.77 -2.89
C LEU A 9 -14.19 35.39 -2.60
N SER A 10 -13.12 35.40 -1.82
CA SER A 10 -12.53 34.23 -1.18
C SER A 10 -13.57 33.64 -0.21
N LEU A 11 -14.26 32.59 -0.64
CA LEU A 11 -15.09 31.75 0.22
C LEU A 11 -14.17 30.97 1.18
N THR A 12 -13.99 31.53 2.37
CA THR A 12 -13.55 30.81 3.57
C THR A 12 -14.57 29.72 3.89
N SER A 13 -14.32 28.51 3.41
CA SER A 13 -14.92 27.32 4.00
C SER A 13 -14.15 27.01 5.28
N SER A 14 -14.77 27.34 6.41
CA SER A 14 -14.35 26.86 7.72
C SER A 14 -14.50 25.35 7.74
N THR A 15 -13.39 24.64 7.56
CA THR A 15 -13.28 23.24 7.96
C THR A 15 -13.07 23.24 9.47
N GLU A 16 -14.16 23.12 10.22
CA GLU A 16 -14.11 22.74 11.63
C GLU A 16 -13.44 21.38 11.76
N GLY A 17 -12.33 21.34 12.50
CA GLY A 17 -12.06 20.22 13.40
C GLY A 17 -11.33 18.98 12.86
N ASP A 18 -10.38 19.10 11.94
CA ASP A 18 -9.48 17.98 11.61
C ASP A 18 -8.10 18.15 12.27
N SER A 19 -8.10 18.15 13.60
CA SER A 19 -6.90 17.93 14.42
C SER A 19 -6.56 16.43 14.41
N LEU A 20 -6.13 15.91 13.25
CA LEU A 20 -6.05 14.48 12.97
C LEU A 20 -4.76 13.78 13.48
N PHE A 21 -3.73 14.52 13.90
CA PHE A 21 -2.45 13.94 14.36
C PHE A 21 -2.38 13.61 15.86
N PHE A 22 -3.50 13.76 16.57
CA PHE A 22 -3.62 13.39 17.99
C PHE A 22 -4.21 12.00 18.21
N GLY A 23 -4.58 11.30 17.13
CA GLY A 23 -5.18 9.98 17.20
C GLY A 23 -4.23 8.90 17.77
N SER A 24 -4.83 7.83 18.30
CA SER A 24 -4.09 6.66 18.76
C SER A 24 -3.16 6.13 17.65
N CYS A 25 -1.89 5.92 17.96
CA CYS A 25 -0.91 5.38 17.04
C CYS A 25 -0.99 3.84 17.03
N ILE A 26 -0.77 3.21 15.87
CA ILE A 26 -0.77 1.76 15.75
C ILE A 26 0.38 1.28 14.84
N ALA A 27 0.95 0.11 15.17
CA ALA A 27 1.99 -0.52 14.37
C ALA A 27 1.91 -2.05 14.42
N ILE A 28 2.34 -2.71 13.34
CA ILE A 28 2.46 -4.17 13.22
C ILE A 28 3.93 -4.54 13.17
N SER A 29 4.30 -5.66 13.77
CA SER A 29 5.66 -6.18 13.67
C SER A 29 5.96 -6.61 12.24
N PRO A 30 7.21 -6.47 11.76
CA PRO A 30 7.57 -6.91 10.41
C PRO A 30 7.18 -8.37 10.17
N ASP A 31 7.38 -9.29 11.11
CA ASP A 31 6.94 -10.70 11.00
C ASP A 31 5.42 -10.94 11.13
N SER A 32 4.60 -9.88 11.23
CA SER A 32 3.13 -9.93 11.25
C SER A 32 2.51 -10.77 12.37
N GLN A 33 3.19 -10.90 13.50
CA GLN A 33 2.68 -11.66 14.64
C GLN A 33 2.00 -10.79 15.69
N GLN A 34 2.44 -9.55 15.88
CA GLN A 34 1.94 -8.67 16.94
C GLN A 34 1.59 -7.28 16.43
N ILE A 35 0.58 -6.68 17.07
CA ILE A 35 0.13 -5.31 16.85
C ILE A 35 0.26 -4.56 18.17
N VAL A 36 0.77 -3.33 18.12
CA VAL A 36 0.80 -2.42 19.26
C VAL A 36 -0.02 -1.18 18.95
N THR A 37 -0.86 -0.77 19.90
CA THR A 37 -1.50 0.55 19.89
C THR A 37 -0.95 1.40 21.03
N PHE A 38 -0.94 2.71 20.83
CA PHE A 38 -0.65 3.70 21.85
C PHE A 38 -1.69 4.81 21.78
N THR A 39 -2.35 5.10 22.90
CA THR A 39 -3.33 6.17 23.02
C THR A 39 -2.69 7.34 23.77
N PRO A 40 -2.43 8.50 23.13
CA PRO A 40 -1.77 9.63 23.77
C PRO A 40 -2.48 10.16 25.02
N GLU A 41 -3.81 10.15 25.05
CA GLU A 41 -4.63 10.69 26.14
C GLU A 41 -4.51 9.87 27.42
N THR A 42 -4.60 8.55 27.30
CA THR A 42 -4.48 7.62 28.43
C THR A 42 -3.04 7.19 28.68
N ARG A 43 -2.15 7.41 27.69
CA ARG A 43 -0.76 6.95 27.64
C ARG A 43 -0.64 5.44 27.82
N GLU A 44 -1.66 4.72 27.37
CA GLU A 44 -1.73 3.27 27.47
C GLU A 44 -1.22 2.62 26.20
N PHE A 45 -0.42 1.58 26.40
CA PHE A 45 -0.01 0.66 25.35
C PHE A 45 -0.84 -0.61 25.44
N LYS A 46 -1.41 -1.04 24.30
CA LYS A 46 -2.06 -2.34 24.19
C LYS A 46 -1.34 -3.16 23.14
N LEU A 47 -1.05 -4.41 23.49
CA LEU A 47 -0.39 -5.38 22.63
C LEU A 47 -1.37 -6.50 22.28
N TYR A 48 -1.53 -6.76 21.00
CA TYR A 48 -2.44 -7.75 20.44
C TYR A 48 -1.67 -8.84 19.70
N ASN A 49 -2.20 -10.07 19.73
CA ASN A 49 -1.77 -11.11 18.81
C ASN A 49 -2.59 -10.97 17.52
N THR A 50 -1.93 -11.02 16.36
CA THR A 50 -2.63 -10.95 15.07
C THR A 50 -3.64 -12.09 14.85
N ASP A 51 -3.44 -13.24 15.50
CA ASP A 51 -4.35 -14.38 15.39
C ASP A 51 -5.52 -14.29 16.40
N ASP A 52 -5.43 -13.41 17.40
CA ASP A 52 -6.49 -13.15 18.38
C ASP A 52 -6.50 -11.67 18.80
N LEU A 53 -7.35 -10.88 18.16
CA LEU A 53 -7.56 -9.46 18.46
C LEU A 53 -8.50 -9.23 19.66
N SER A 54 -9.15 -10.28 20.19
CA SER A 54 -10.11 -10.15 21.29
C SER A 54 -9.44 -9.96 22.65
N SER A 55 -8.18 -10.37 22.78
CA SER A 55 -7.38 -10.22 23.97
C SER A 55 -6.21 -9.28 23.74
N SER A 56 -6.02 -8.33 24.67
CA SER A 56 -4.87 -7.42 24.64
C SER A 56 -4.12 -7.47 25.97
N LYS A 57 -2.80 -7.35 25.88
CA LYS A 57 -1.91 -7.21 27.03
C LYS A 57 -1.59 -5.74 27.22
N LEU A 58 -1.96 -5.19 28.38
CA LEU A 58 -1.55 -3.84 28.79
C LEU A 58 -0.05 -3.82 29.11
N ILE A 59 0.64 -2.82 28.56
CA ILE A 59 2.04 -2.50 28.88
C ILE A 59 2.04 -1.21 29.71
N PRO A 60 2.89 -1.09 30.75
CA PRO A 60 2.85 0.06 31.64
C PRO A 60 3.05 1.40 30.92
N THR A 61 2.38 2.40 31.46
CA THR A 61 2.40 3.80 31.01
C THR A 61 3.78 4.44 31.17
N LEU A 62 4.16 5.24 30.17
CA LEU A 62 5.30 6.15 30.25
C LEU A 62 4.91 7.46 30.95
N GLU A 63 5.71 7.93 31.90
CA GLU A 63 5.59 9.27 32.47
C GLU A 63 6.13 10.33 31.49
N CYS A 64 5.41 10.60 30.40
CA CYS A 64 5.72 11.74 29.53
C CYS A 64 4.90 12.96 29.96
N GLY A 65 5.52 13.98 30.55
CA GLY A 65 4.81 15.08 31.21
C GLY A 65 4.13 16.12 30.30
N VAL A 66 3.87 15.85 29.02
CA VAL A 66 3.47 16.91 28.08
C VAL A 66 2.25 16.55 27.25
N ASN A 67 1.18 17.32 27.44
CA ASN A 67 0.00 17.36 26.59
C ASN A 67 0.00 18.76 25.94
N ASP A 68 0.55 18.87 24.74
CA ASP A 68 0.55 20.09 23.91
C ASP A 68 -0.15 19.74 22.57
N GLU A 69 -0.85 20.69 21.98
CA GLU A 69 -1.50 20.58 20.67
C GLU A 69 -0.49 20.52 19.50
N HIS A 70 0.80 20.45 19.81
CA HIS A 70 1.87 20.43 18.81
C HIS A 70 2.71 19.16 18.90
N VAL A 71 2.30 18.18 19.71
CA VAL A 71 2.99 16.90 19.85
C VAL A 71 2.53 15.91 18.79
N CYS A 72 3.48 15.38 18.04
CA CYS A 72 3.28 14.19 17.22
C CYS A 72 3.89 12.96 17.87
N TRP A 73 3.23 11.82 17.63
CA TRP A 73 3.67 10.52 18.09
C TRP A 73 3.91 9.61 16.89
N SER A 74 4.96 8.79 16.98
CA SER A 74 5.25 7.73 16.00
C SER A 74 5.62 6.47 16.76
N ILE A 75 5.03 5.33 16.39
CA ILE A 75 5.23 4.05 17.07
C ILE A 75 5.71 2.98 16.11
N ALA A 76 6.60 2.11 16.58
CA ALA A 76 7.03 0.92 15.86
C ALA A 76 7.22 -0.27 16.82
N ILE A 77 7.08 -1.49 16.32
CA ILE A 77 7.34 -2.73 17.06
C ILE A 77 8.29 -3.61 16.26
N SER A 78 9.25 -4.22 16.94
CA SER A 78 10.28 -5.07 16.32
C SER A 78 9.80 -6.50 16.09
N ASN A 79 10.56 -7.24 15.28
CA ASN A 79 10.55 -8.70 15.30
C ASN A 79 11.02 -9.25 16.66
N CYS A 80 10.88 -10.56 16.86
CA CYS A 80 11.44 -11.23 18.05
C CYS A 80 12.95 -11.00 18.14
N VAL A 81 13.41 -10.53 19.31
CA VAL A 81 14.82 -10.18 19.54
C VAL A 81 15.57 -11.29 20.29
N SER A 82 14.86 -12.16 21.00
CA SER A 82 15.48 -13.27 21.75
C SER A 82 14.92 -14.64 21.38
N ASP A 83 15.84 -15.56 21.13
CA ASP A 83 15.54 -16.99 20.95
C ASP A 83 14.98 -17.55 22.27
N GLY A 84 13.65 -17.67 22.34
CA GLY A 84 12.96 -18.42 23.40
C GLY A 84 12.07 -17.62 24.36
N LYS A 85 12.03 -16.28 24.31
CA LYS A 85 11.12 -15.48 25.18
C LYS A 85 10.04 -14.69 24.44
N ASN A 86 9.96 -14.80 23.11
CA ASN A 86 9.04 -14.00 22.27
C ASN A 86 9.10 -12.51 22.64
N GLU A 87 10.30 -12.04 23.01
CA GLU A 87 10.53 -10.67 23.44
C GLU A 87 10.66 -9.76 22.23
N ARG A 88 9.89 -8.69 22.25
CA ARG A 88 9.91 -7.63 21.25
C ARG A 88 10.12 -6.28 21.88
N LEU A 89 10.64 -5.36 21.08
CA LEU A 89 10.85 -3.97 21.44
C LEU A 89 9.75 -3.12 20.82
N ILE A 90 9.21 -2.20 21.60
CA ILE A 90 8.29 -1.16 21.14
C ILE A 90 9.06 0.15 21.22
N ALA A 91 9.11 0.88 20.11
CA ALA A 91 9.69 2.20 20.06
C ALA A 91 8.57 3.24 19.93
N LEU A 92 8.62 4.28 20.77
CA LEU A 92 7.70 5.40 20.74
C LEU A 92 8.50 6.69 20.63
N SER A 93 8.21 7.49 19.63
CA SER A 93 8.87 8.77 19.35
C SER A 93 7.86 9.90 19.52
N CYS A 94 8.24 10.91 20.30
CA CYS A 94 7.51 12.14 20.57
C CYS A 94 8.32 13.33 20.07
N PHE A 95 7.72 14.18 19.26
CA PHE A 95 8.40 15.33 18.70
C PHE A 95 7.42 16.47 18.43
N ASP A 96 7.94 17.69 18.53
CA ASP A 96 7.17 18.91 18.27
C ASP A 96 7.15 19.21 16.76
N ILE A 97 5.96 19.43 16.22
CA ILE A 97 5.76 19.83 14.82
C ILE A 97 6.41 21.17 14.49
N ARG A 98 6.59 22.06 15.47
CA ARG A 98 7.29 23.34 15.30
C ARG A 98 8.76 23.14 14.97
N GLY A 99 9.35 21.99 15.31
CA GLY A 99 10.70 21.61 14.87
C GLY A 99 10.84 21.47 13.34
N PHE A 100 9.73 21.35 12.60
CA PHE A 100 9.72 21.41 11.13
C PHE A 100 9.79 22.85 10.59
N ARG A 101 9.55 23.87 11.43
CA ARG A 101 9.69 25.29 11.10
C ARG A 101 11.10 25.74 11.48
N ASN A 102 11.94 25.99 10.48
CA ASN A 102 13.34 26.43 10.62
C ASN A 102 13.56 27.80 11.30
N ASP A 103 12.57 28.38 11.99
CA ASP A 103 12.73 29.69 12.65
C ASP A 103 13.53 29.60 13.96
N ILE A 104 13.94 28.39 14.38
CA ILE A 104 14.74 28.20 15.60
C ILE A 104 15.94 27.33 15.26
N MET A 105 17.07 27.96 14.90
CA MET A 105 18.35 27.31 15.10
C MET A 105 18.46 26.96 16.59
N TYR A 106 18.88 25.73 16.89
CA TYR A 106 19.36 25.36 18.22
C TYR A 106 20.66 26.15 18.49
N GLY A 107 20.51 27.43 18.84
CA GLY A 107 21.55 28.21 19.48
C GLY A 107 21.69 27.69 20.89
N ASP A 108 22.92 27.30 21.25
CA ASP A 108 23.32 26.85 22.57
C ASP A 108 23.37 28.02 23.58
N ASP A 109 22.49 29.02 23.41
CA ASP A 109 22.43 30.21 24.25
C ASP A 109 21.34 30.02 25.30
N GLU A 110 21.78 29.72 26.53
CA GLU A 110 20.96 29.71 27.76
C GLU A 110 20.40 31.11 28.15
N SER A 111 20.28 32.04 27.22
CA SER A 111 19.82 33.40 27.49
C SER A 111 18.73 33.81 26.52
N ASP A 112 17.52 33.30 26.72
CA ASP A 112 16.28 34.03 26.43
C ASP A 112 15.11 33.36 27.17
N LEU A 113 15.11 33.54 28.49
CA LEU A 113 14.00 33.19 29.38
C LEU A 113 12.99 34.35 29.51
N GLU A 114 12.41 34.82 28.40
CA GLU A 114 11.28 35.79 28.46
C GLU A 114 10.14 35.54 27.44
N SER A 115 10.08 34.34 26.83
CA SER A 115 8.86 33.84 26.18
C SER A 115 8.43 32.54 26.88
N GLY A 116 7.19 32.49 27.36
CA GLY A 116 6.64 31.37 28.14
C GLY A 116 6.43 30.05 27.38
N ASP A 117 6.84 29.96 26.11
CA ASP A 117 6.75 28.73 25.32
C ASP A 117 7.92 27.79 25.62
N LYS A 118 7.72 26.88 26.58
CA LYS A 118 8.63 25.75 26.81
C LYS A 118 8.52 24.78 25.63
N TYR A 119 9.40 24.91 24.64
CA TYR A 119 9.50 23.97 23.54
C TYR A 119 9.75 22.54 24.04
N LEU A 120 9.00 21.60 23.47
CA LEU A 120 9.17 20.18 23.71
C LEU A 120 10.51 19.70 23.15
N ARG A 121 11.36 19.17 24.02
CA ARG A 121 12.54 18.43 23.54
C ARG A 121 12.07 17.11 22.94
N PRO A 122 12.35 16.84 21.66
CA PRO A 122 11.96 15.58 21.03
C PRO A 122 12.63 14.42 21.76
N GLN A 123 11.88 13.34 21.96
CA GLN A 123 12.35 12.15 22.66
C GLN A 123 11.85 10.87 22.02
N THR A 124 12.69 9.85 22.02
CA THR A 124 12.30 8.49 21.62
C THR A 124 12.59 7.51 22.74
N TRP A 125 11.62 6.64 23.00
CA TRP A 125 11.67 5.57 23.99
C TRP A 125 11.70 4.22 23.31
N VAL A 126 12.46 3.28 23.86
CA VAL A 126 12.33 1.86 23.51
C VAL A 126 12.06 1.03 24.77
N ILE A 127 11.01 0.23 24.70
CA ILE A 127 10.44 -0.54 25.81
C ILE A 127 10.44 -2.02 25.43
N SER A 128 10.71 -2.92 26.37
CA SER A 128 10.53 -4.35 26.16
C SER A 128 9.12 -4.77 26.54
N THR A 129 8.56 -5.65 25.72
CA THR A 129 7.29 -6.32 25.99
C THR A 129 7.34 -7.29 27.17
N THR A 130 8.54 -7.68 27.64
CA THR A 130 8.75 -8.64 28.74
C THR A 130 9.39 -8.01 29.97
N ASP A 131 10.41 -7.18 29.80
CA ASP A 131 11.03 -6.38 30.86
C ASP A 131 10.32 -5.02 30.88
N ARG A 132 9.45 -4.81 31.87
CA ARG A 132 8.55 -3.65 32.01
C ARG A 132 9.27 -2.32 32.26
N ASN A 133 10.57 -2.28 32.06
CA ASN A 133 11.37 -1.07 32.20
C ASN A 133 11.59 -0.44 30.83
N GLU A 134 11.54 0.89 30.79
CA GLU A 134 12.15 1.67 29.71
C GLU A 134 13.62 1.22 29.57
N ILE A 135 13.93 0.65 28.41
CA ILE A 135 15.28 0.15 28.14
C ILE A 135 16.15 1.31 27.66
N TYR A 136 15.54 2.29 27.00
CA TYR A 136 16.27 3.20 26.15
C TYR A 136 15.55 4.53 25.95
N THR A 137 16.30 5.63 25.99
CA THR A 137 15.83 6.99 25.69
C THR A 137 16.75 7.67 24.68
N SER A 138 16.17 8.49 23.81
CA SER A 138 16.85 9.35 22.85
C SER A 138 16.39 10.79 22.98
N SER A 139 17.25 11.75 22.64
CA SER A 139 16.88 13.15 22.41
C SER A 139 16.56 13.46 20.94
N ILE A 140 16.44 12.43 20.10
CA ILE A 140 16.02 12.52 18.70
C ILE A 140 14.58 12.02 18.63
N GLY A 141 13.74 12.75 17.90
CA GLY A 141 12.37 12.38 17.59
C GLY A 141 12.08 12.57 16.11
N GLY A 142 11.05 11.87 15.63
CA GLY A 142 10.65 11.79 14.23
C GLY A 142 9.86 10.52 13.93
N VAL A 143 9.61 10.27 12.65
CA VAL A 143 8.97 9.03 12.18
C VAL A 143 9.90 7.86 12.45
N ILE A 144 9.40 6.85 13.17
CA ILE A 144 10.21 5.74 13.68
C ILE A 144 9.86 4.41 13.02
N ARG A 145 10.87 3.58 12.76
CA ARG A 145 10.67 2.21 12.26
C ARG A 145 11.79 1.28 12.71
N PHE A 146 11.45 0.01 12.90
CA PHE A 146 12.45 -1.06 12.96
C PHE A 146 12.68 -1.64 11.57
N LEU A 147 13.95 -1.82 11.18
CA LEU A 147 14.26 -2.53 9.96
C LEU A 147 13.99 -4.03 10.12
N ASP A 148 13.55 -4.64 9.02
CA ASP A 148 13.39 -6.07 8.95
C ASP A 148 14.75 -6.75 8.80
N SER A 149 15.00 -7.76 9.64
CA SER A 149 16.29 -8.43 9.81
C SER A 149 16.26 -9.85 9.23
N ASP A 150 15.64 -10.00 8.06
CA ASP A 150 15.72 -11.25 7.29
C ASP A 150 17.15 -11.52 6.77
N ASP A 151 17.99 -10.49 6.77
CA ASP A 151 19.38 -10.60 6.39
C ASP A 151 20.17 -11.37 7.46
N ARG A 152 20.80 -12.48 7.05
CA ARG A 152 21.50 -13.42 7.96
C ARG A 152 22.60 -12.77 8.79
N SER A 153 23.05 -11.59 8.38
CA SER A 153 24.08 -10.75 9.01
C SER A 153 23.61 -10.00 10.27
N LEU A 154 22.31 -9.71 10.38
CA LEU A 154 21.71 -8.88 11.45
C LEU A 154 20.87 -9.68 12.46
N LYS A 155 20.90 -11.02 12.37
CA LYS A 155 20.18 -11.90 13.32
C LYS A 155 20.45 -11.47 14.77
N ASN A 156 19.37 -11.19 15.48
CA ASN A 156 19.33 -10.80 16.90
C ASN A 156 19.83 -9.38 17.23
N LYS A 157 20.02 -8.51 16.24
CA LYS A 157 20.36 -7.09 16.43
C LYS A 157 19.29 -6.19 15.83
N PRO A 158 18.33 -5.70 16.63
CA PRO A 158 17.31 -4.80 16.10
C PRO A 158 17.98 -3.49 15.65
N VAL A 159 17.65 -3.06 14.44
CA VAL A 159 18.10 -1.77 13.89
C VAL A 159 16.91 -0.83 13.90
N ILE A 160 17.09 0.33 14.51
CA ILE A 160 16.08 1.37 14.59
C ILE A 160 16.45 2.54 13.70
N ILE A 161 15.45 3.10 13.02
CA ILE A 161 15.59 4.30 12.21
C ILE A 161 14.60 5.35 12.68
N ILE A 162 15.09 6.58 12.78
CA ILE A 162 14.29 7.78 13.05
C ILE A 162 14.51 8.75 11.90
N ILE A 163 13.43 9.22 11.27
CA ILE A 163 13.49 10.17 10.16
C ILE A 163 12.79 11.45 10.57
N ASN A 164 13.47 12.58 10.38
CA ASN A 164 12.90 13.92 10.55
C ASN A 164 13.51 14.88 9.52
N VAL A 165 13.14 16.16 9.59
CA VAL A 165 13.63 17.20 8.65
C VAL A 165 15.14 17.39 8.63
N SER A 166 15.84 16.99 9.70
CA SER A 166 17.28 17.12 9.82
C SER A 166 18.04 15.95 9.20
N GLY A 167 17.38 14.81 8.95
CA GLY A 167 18.05 13.63 8.40
C GLY A 167 17.39 12.31 8.75
N ILE A 168 18.09 11.25 8.35
CA ILE A 168 17.80 9.86 8.69
C ILE A 168 18.85 9.42 9.72
N TYR A 169 18.39 9.02 10.90
CA TYR A 169 19.24 8.52 11.98
C TYR A 169 19.05 7.03 12.11
N LYS A 170 20.15 6.28 12.13
CA LYS A 170 20.16 4.82 12.21
C LYS A 170 21.05 4.35 13.36
N GLU A 171 20.54 3.41 14.14
CA GLU A 171 21.28 2.79 15.23
C GLU A 171 21.04 1.28 15.29
N THR A 172 22.11 0.51 15.44
CA THR A 172 22.05 -0.95 15.65
C THR A 172 22.15 -1.26 17.13
N MET A 173 21.12 -1.90 17.68
CA MET A 173 21.05 -2.25 19.09
C MET A 173 21.82 -3.54 19.37
N ASN A 174 22.98 -3.42 20.02
CA ASN A 174 23.85 -4.56 20.31
C ASN A 174 23.68 -5.14 21.73
N ASN A 175 22.96 -4.48 22.64
CA ASN A 175 22.78 -4.97 24.02
C ASN A 175 21.56 -4.34 24.72
N ILE A 176 20.52 -5.14 24.98
CA ILE A 176 19.21 -4.73 25.55
C ILE A 176 19.31 -4.29 27.03
N LYS A 177 20.48 -4.39 27.67
CA LYS A 177 20.64 -4.23 29.13
C LYS A 177 21.20 -2.87 29.61
N ARG A 178 21.30 -1.83 28.75
CA ARG A 178 21.87 -0.52 29.14
C ARG A 178 20.89 0.65 28.97
N LYS A 179 20.75 1.43 30.05
CA LYS A 179 19.66 2.39 30.28
C LYS A 179 19.75 3.79 29.64
N ARG A 180 20.78 4.16 28.87
CA ARG A 180 20.88 5.51 28.27
C ARG A 180 21.72 5.52 26.98
N PHE A 181 21.21 6.11 25.91
CA PHE A 181 21.92 6.38 24.66
C PHE A 181 21.43 7.70 24.03
N PHE A 182 21.96 8.09 22.87
CA PHE A 182 21.76 9.39 22.18
C PHE A 182 22.15 10.69 22.92
N SER A 183 22.56 10.66 24.19
CA SER A 183 23.20 11.83 24.80
C SER A 183 24.70 11.96 24.49
N ARG A 184 25.35 10.92 23.92
CA ARG A 184 26.79 10.91 23.50
C ARG A 184 27.30 9.57 22.90
N SER A 185 26.54 8.85 22.07
CA SER A 185 27.05 7.61 21.44
C SER A 185 27.75 7.88 20.09
N PRO A 186 28.98 7.39 19.86
CA PRO A 186 29.71 7.57 18.60
C PRO A 186 29.22 6.68 17.43
N ASN A 187 28.15 5.89 17.61
CA ASN A 187 27.71 4.85 16.67
C ASN A 187 26.36 5.16 15.98
N ILE A 188 25.86 6.39 16.09
CA ILE A 188 24.66 6.81 15.36
C ILE A 188 25.10 7.20 13.95
N GLU A 189 24.61 6.48 12.96
CA GLU A 189 24.79 6.85 11.56
C GLU A 189 23.74 7.91 11.22
N GLN A 190 24.18 9.07 10.75
CA GLN A 190 23.31 10.12 10.24
C GLN A 190 23.50 10.24 8.73
N PHE A 191 22.39 10.16 8.00
CA PHE A 191 22.34 10.39 6.56
C PHE A 191 21.52 11.63 6.25
N GLU A 192 21.94 12.38 5.24
CA GLU A 192 21.19 13.52 4.73
C GLU A 192 19.93 13.05 3.97
N LEU A 193 18.87 13.85 4.01
CA LEU A 193 17.69 13.59 3.18
C LEU A 193 17.99 13.90 1.72
N PRO A 194 17.46 13.10 0.77
CA PRO A 194 17.53 13.41 -0.65
C PRO A 194 17.04 14.83 -0.95
N GLN A 195 17.77 15.53 -1.81
CA GLN A 195 17.61 16.98 -2.02
C GLN A 195 16.17 17.37 -2.43
N GLN A 196 15.50 16.55 -3.25
CA GLN A 196 14.12 16.82 -3.68
C GLN A 196 13.14 16.76 -2.51
N LEU A 197 13.32 15.80 -1.60
CA LEU A 197 12.49 15.67 -0.42
C LEU A 197 12.77 16.80 0.57
N SER A 198 14.04 17.14 0.81
CA SER A 198 14.40 18.22 1.74
C SER A 198 13.87 19.58 1.27
N ILE A 199 13.89 19.85 -0.04
CA ILE A 199 13.23 21.04 -0.62
C ILE A 199 11.73 20.99 -0.37
N ARG A 200 11.07 19.86 -0.64
CA ARG A 200 9.62 19.71 -0.47
C ARG A 200 9.18 19.93 0.98
N LEU A 201 9.89 19.32 1.94
CA LEU A 201 9.64 19.50 3.37
C LEU A 201 9.86 20.96 3.81
N ARG A 202 10.87 21.65 3.26
CA ARG A 202 11.14 23.07 3.55
C ARG A 202 10.14 24.05 2.95
N LEU A 203 9.47 23.68 1.86
CA LEU A 203 8.46 24.50 1.19
C LEU A 203 7.06 24.32 1.81
N SER A 204 6.79 23.18 2.45
CA SER A 204 5.50 22.84 3.07
C SER A 204 5.31 23.47 4.47
N ARG A 205 5.81 24.71 4.67
CA ARG A 205 5.89 25.36 6.01
C ARG A 205 4.54 25.58 6.70
N ASP A 206 3.48 25.69 5.90
CA ASP A 206 2.13 25.99 6.37
C ASP A 206 1.23 24.75 6.44
N HIS A 207 1.68 23.61 5.89
CA HIS A 207 0.97 22.33 5.86
C HIS A 207 1.91 21.21 6.32
N TRP A 208 2.16 21.15 7.63
CA TRP A 208 3.07 20.18 8.24
C TRP A 208 2.48 18.76 8.24
N GLN A 209 1.14 18.64 8.25
CA GLN A 209 0.42 17.37 8.12
C GLN A 209 0.88 16.61 6.87
N ASP A 210 0.96 17.30 5.74
CA ASP A 210 1.40 16.75 4.46
C ASP A 210 2.87 16.30 4.51
N SER A 211 3.70 17.00 5.29
CA SER A 211 5.11 16.64 5.46
C SER A 211 5.30 15.37 6.28
N LEU A 212 4.51 15.20 7.34
CA LEU A 212 4.56 14.02 8.18
C LEU A 212 3.96 12.80 7.46
N GLU A 213 2.82 12.96 6.79
CA GLU A 213 2.23 11.93 5.91
C GLU A 213 3.23 11.51 4.83
N LEU A 214 3.92 12.47 4.20
CA LEU A 214 4.96 12.19 3.22
C LEU A 214 6.11 11.37 3.81
N LEU A 215 6.60 11.69 5.01
CA LEU A 215 7.65 10.89 5.66
C LEU A 215 7.17 9.48 6.00
N HIS A 216 5.94 9.31 6.49
CA HIS A 216 5.35 8.00 6.77
C HIS A 216 5.22 7.14 5.50
N THR A 217 4.68 7.71 4.42
CA THR A 217 4.47 7.03 3.13
C THR A 217 5.77 6.76 2.37
N SER A 218 6.84 7.50 2.66
CA SER A 218 8.16 7.31 2.04
C SER A 218 8.89 6.08 2.55
N ILE A 219 8.53 5.53 3.72
CA ILE A 219 9.20 4.34 4.27
C ILE A 219 8.39 3.10 3.92
N ILE A 220 8.96 2.17 3.16
CA ILE A 220 8.28 0.93 2.77
C ILE A 220 9.26 -0.23 2.86
N LYS A 221 8.91 -1.22 3.69
CA LYS A 221 9.83 -2.30 4.09
C LYS A 221 11.16 -1.69 4.58
N ASN A 222 12.28 -2.08 3.99
CA ASN A 222 13.62 -1.58 4.28
C ASN A 222 14.09 -0.49 3.28
N HIS A 223 13.17 0.13 2.53
CA HIS A 223 13.47 1.13 1.52
C HIS A 223 12.92 2.50 1.88
N PHE A 224 13.60 3.53 1.41
CA PHE A 224 13.17 4.92 1.46
C PHE A 224 12.87 5.43 0.05
N MET A 225 11.62 5.80 -0.18
CA MET A 225 11.06 6.17 -1.48
C MET A 225 10.94 7.69 -1.59
N VAL A 226 11.48 8.28 -2.64
CA VAL A 226 11.34 9.71 -2.92
C VAL A 226 10.76 9.92 -4.30
N HIS A 227 9.56 10.50 -4.34
CA HIS A 227 8.90 10.88 -5.59
C HIS A 227 9.15 12.35 -5.91
N SER A 228 9.56 12.60 -7.15
CA SER A 228 9.64 13.94 -7.74
C SER A 228 8.93 13.98 -9.09
N PHE A 229 8.36 15.14 -9.39
CA PHE A 229 7.75 15.39 -10.69
C PHE A 229 8.09 16.78 -11.17
N LYS A 230 8.73 16.87 -12.34
CA LYS A 230 9.07 18.14 -12.98
C LYS A 230 9.04 17.97 -14.49
N ASN A 231 8.51 18.97 -15.20
CA ASN A 231 8.49 18.98 -16.67
C ASN A 231 7.87 17.71 -17.30
N ARG A 232 6.79 17.17 -16.72
CA ARG A 232 6.15 15.91 -17.14
C ARG A 232 7.02 14.66 -17.00
N GLN A 233 8.15 14.77 -16.33
CA GLN A 233 8.98 13.65 -15.96
C GLN A 233 8.70 13.30 -14.51
N GLN A 234 8.18 12.09 -14.32
CA GLN A 234 8.04 11.46 -13.01
C GLN A 234 9.30 10.65 -12.73
N ILE A 235 9.87 10.86 -11.55
CA ILE A 235 11.03 10.13 -11.06
C ILE A 235 10.74 9.64 -9.65
N ILE A 236 10.95 8.35 -9.42
CA ILE A 236 10.93 7.76 -8.08
C ILE A 236 12.34 7.24 -7.81
N GLU A 237 12.93 7.70 -6.73
CA GLU A 237 14.21 7.22 -6.22
C GLU A 237 13.95 6.27 -5.06
N MET A 238 14.65 5.14 -5.04
CA MET A 238 14.55 4.14 -3.99
C MET A 238 15.93 3.93 -3.37
N TYR A 239 16.03 4.24 -2.08
CA TYR A 239 17.25 4.11 -1.30
C TYR A 239 17.15 2.94 -0.32
N SER A 240 18.25 2.22 -0.14
CA SER A 240 18.38 1.21 0.91
C SER A 240 18.45 1.89 2.27
N LEU A 241 17.57 1.57 3.21
CA LEU A 241 17.75 2.01 4.60
C LEU A 241 18.79 1.17 5.35
N ILE A 242 19.20 0.03 4.77
CA ILE A 242 20.28 -0.80 5.31
C ILE A 242 21.63 -0.19 4.96
N THR A 243 21.89 0.11 3.69
CA THR A 243 23.21 0.62 3.24
C THR A 243 23.27 2.15 3.15
N GLY A 244 22.13 2.83 2.95
CA GLY A 244 22.06 4.26 2.66
C GLY A 244 22.21 4.61 1.18
N ASP A 245 22.42 3.63 0.29
CA ASP A 245 22.68 3.85 -1.12
C ASP A 245 21.39 3.93 -1.96
N LEU A 246 21.47 4.61 -3.10
CA LEU A 246 20.42 4.56 -4.13
C LEU A 246 20.46 3.19 -4.82
N GLU A 247 19.38 2.41 -4.70
CA GLU A 247 19.28 1.07 -5.29
C GLU A 247 18.60 1.08 -6.66
N MET A 248 17.52 1.85 -6.80
CA MET A 248 16.71 1.84 -8.02
C MET A 248 16.15 3.22 -8.35
N LEU A 249 15.91 3.44 -9.65
CA LEU A 249 15.30 4.66 -10.14
C LEU A 249 14.24 4.33 -11.18
N PHE A 250 13.02 4.78 -10.92
CA PHE A 250 11.87 4.58 -11.80
C PHE A 250 11.59 5.90 -12.52
N LYS A 251 11.63 5.86 -13.86
CA LYS A 251 11.42 7.03 -14.72
C LYS A 251 10.21 6.79 -15.60
N ARG A 252 9.33 7.78 -15.64
CA ARG A 252 8.19 7.79 -16.57
C ARG A 252 7.98 9.18 -17.12
N HIS A 253 7.68 9.24 -18.41
CA HIS A 253 7.25 10.49 -19.05
C HIS A 253 5.73 10.48 -19.13
N GLU A 254 5.09 11.47 -18.50
CA GLU A 254 3.64 11.57 -18.45
C GLU A 254 3.09 12.15 -19.76
N SER A 255 1.98 11.59 -20.25
CA SER A 255 1.34 12.04 -21.50
C SER A 255 0.63 13.38 -21.29
N SER A 256 0.37 14.13 -22.37
CA SER A 256 -0.32 15.43 -22.28
C SER A 256 -1.79 15.35 -21.84
N VAL A 257 -2.36 14.15 -21.77
CA VAL A 257 -3.79 13.89 -21.47
C VAL A 257 -3.99 13.51 -19.99
N ALA A 258 -2.92 13.34 -19.22
CA ALA A 258 -3.05 12.98 -17.81
C ALA A 258 -3.73 14.10 -17.01
N PRO A 259 -4.65 13.77 -16.08
CA PRO A 259 -5.28 14.76 -15.22
C PRO A 259 -4.21 15.47 -14.38
N ASN A 260 -4.11 16.79 -14.53
CA ASN A 260 -3.17 17.62 -13.76
C ASN A 260 -3.57 17.78 -12.28
N ILE A 261 -4.77 17.33 -11.91
CA ILE A 261 -5.30 17.49 -10.57
C ILE A 261 -4.77 16.35 -9.71
N ILE A 262 -3.93 16.70 -8.75
CA ILE A 262 -3.34 15.78 -7.78
C ILE A 262 -4.10 15.94 -6.47
N HIS A 263 -4.67 14.85 -5.98
CA HIS A 263 -5.34 14.76 -4.70
C HIS A 263 -4.55 13.83 -3.77
N GLY A 264 -3.75 14.42 -2.88
CA GLY A 264 -3.04 13.71 -1.80
C GLY A 264 -1.55 13.43 -2.03
N SER A 265 -0.99 12.64 -1.12
CA SER A 265 0.42 12.25 -1.09
C SER A 265 0.72 11.07 -2.02
N PRO A 266 1.97 10.92 -2.50
CA PRO A 266 2.37 9.75 -3.27
C PRO A 266 2.19 8.47 -2.46
N ILE A 267 1.61 7.44 -3.07
CA ILE A 267 1.39 6.13 -2.46
C ILE A 267 2.29 5.13 -3.18
N PHE A 268 3.01 4.33 -2.41
CA PHE A 268 3.74 3.20 -2.96
C PHE A 268 3.42 1.91 -2.20
N ALA A 269 3.52 0.80 -2.91
CA ALA A 269 3.43 -0.54 -2.35
C ALA A 269 4.45 -1.43 -3.06
N ILE A 270 5.18 -2.24 -2.29
CA ILE A 270 6.13 -3.22 -2.83
C ILE A 270 5.53 -4.60 -2.63
N SER A 271 5.58 -5.45 -3.66
CA SER A 271 5.14 -6.84 -3.60
C SER A 271 5.92 -7.61 -2.53
N GLN A 272 5.31 -8.65 -1.96
CA GLN A 272 5.95 -9.47 -0.93
C GLN A 272 7.26 -10.07 -1.43
N ASN A 273 7.29 -10.54 -2.69
CA ASN A 273 8.48 -11.05 -3.36
C ASN A 273 9.47 -9.98 -3.86
N GLU A 274 9.19 -8.69 -3.64
CA GLU A 274 10.03 -7.54 -4.01
C GLU A 274 10.35 -7.40 -5.49
N LYS A 275 9.52 -7.99 -6.36
CA LYS A 275 9.69 -7.89 -7.82
C LYS A 275 8.92 -6.75 -8.46
N ILE A 276 7.83 -6.29 -7.83
CA ILE A 276 6.92 -5.30 -8.40
C ILE A 276 6.69 -4.15 -7.42
N LEU A 277 6.78 -2.93 -7.93
CA LEU A 277 6.37 -1.70 -7.27
C LEU A 277 5.05 -1.23 -7.86
N ALA A 278 4.05 -1.01 -7.03
CA ALA A 278 2.84 -0.26 -7.39
C ALA A 278 2.97 1.18 -6.90
N PHE A 279 2.64 2.14 -7.76
CA PHE A 279 2.77 3.56 -7.48
C PHE A 279 1.52 4.34 -7.91
N CYS A 280 1.08 5.25 -7.05
CA CYS A 280 0.08 6.26 -7.38
C CYS A 280 0.58 7.63 -6.94
N ARG A 281 0.37 8.64 -7.79
CA ARG A 281 0.80 10.02 -7.54
C ARG A 281 -0.22 10.84 -6.73
N GLY A 282 -1.30 10.24 -6.26
CA GLY A 282 -2.49 10.98 -5.81
C GLY A 282 -3.44 11.33 -6.98
N THR A 283 -3.36 10.58 -8.07
CA THR A 283 -4.35 10.60 -9.17
C THR A 283 -5.19 9.32 -9.10
N THR A 284 -6.12 9.12 -10.03
CA THR A 284 -6.86 7.85 -10.13
C THR A 284 -6.10 6.78 -10.92
N SER A 285 -4.83 7.01 -11.27
CA SER A 285 -4.01 6.08 -12.03
C SER A 285 -2.96 5.38 -11.17
N ILE A 286 -2.87 4.06 -11.31
CA ILE A 286 -1.83 3.24 -10.69
C ILE A 286 -0.85 2.79 -11.77
N THR A 287 0.44 2.96 -11.52
CA THR A 287 1.53 2.46 -12.35
C THR A 287 2.23 1.31 -11.66
N LEU A 288 2.51 0.23 -12.39
CA LEU A 288 3.32 -0.89 -11.91
C LEU A 288 4.70 -0.83 -12.56
N TYR A 289 5.75 -1.09 -11.77
CA TYR A 289 7.13 -1.14 -12.23
C TYR A 289 7.81 -2.44 -11.83
N PHE A 290 8.74 -2.92 -12.66
CA PHE A 290 9.68 -3.96 -12.28
C PHE A 290 10.77 -3.39 -11.36
N MET A 291 10.94 -4.00 -10.20
CA MET A 291 11.98 -3.61 -9.24
C MET A 291 13.40 -3.92 -9.73
N GLU A 292 13.56 -4.90 -10.62
CA GLU A 292 14.87 -5.33 -11.12
C GLU A 292 15.57 -4.29 -12.03
N ASN A 293 14.81 -3.47 -12.75
CA ASN A 293 15.34 -2.57 -13.77
C ASN A 293 14.59 -1.23 -13.88
N GLY A 294 13.58 -1.00 -13.05
CA GLY A 294 12.81 0.24 -13.02
C GLY A 294 11.85 0.45 -14.18
N LEU A 295 11.64 -0.55 -15.05
CA LEU A 295 10.76 -0.44 -16.21
C LEU A 295 9.28 -0.46 -15.82
N GLU A 296 8.49 0.38 -16.48
CA GLU A 296 7.04 0.36 -16.39
C GLU A 296 6.49 -0.95 -16.97
N ILE A 297 5.67 -1.65 -16.20
CA ILE A 297 4.91 -2.82 -16.63
C ILE A 297 3.62 -2.34 -17.31
N THR A 298 2.85 -1.54 -16.59
CA THR A 298 1.58 -1.00 -17.07
C THR A 298 1.13 0.19 -16.21
N THR A 299 0.33 1.07 -16.79
CA THR A 299 -0.44 2.07 -16.06
C THR A 299 -1.91 1.84 -16.31
N LYS A 300 -2.72 1.79 -15.24
CA LYS A 300 -4.16 1.66 -15.33
C LYS A 300 -4.84 2.81 -14.63
N GLN A 301 -5.74 3.48 -15.34
CA GLN A 301 -6.63 4.48 -14.76
C GLN A 301 -7.84 3.74 -14.19
N LEU A 302 -8.15 4.00 -12.93
CA LEU A 302 -9.35 3.46 -12.29
C LEU A 302 -10.53 4.33 -12.69
N GLU A 303 -11.59 3.67 -13.12
CA GLU A 303 -12.90 4.25 -13.38
C GLU A 303 -13.82 3.75 -12.28
N GLY A 304 -14.35 4.68 -11.48
CA GLY A 304 -15.30 4.37 -10.43
C GLY A 304 -16.72 4.40 -10.99
N GLN A 305 -17.66 3.80 -10.26
CA GLN A 305 -19.08 3.99 -10.55
C GLN A 305 -19.50 5.46 -10.36
N ARG A 306 -18.78 6.20 -9.51
CA ARG A 306 -18.97 7.65 -9.25
C ARG A 306 -17.66 8.42 -9.45
N GLU A 307 -17.70 9.73 -9.22
CA GLU A 307 -16.50 10.58 -9.28
C GLU A 307 -15.52 10.19 -8.16
N ILE A 308 -14.44 9.49 -8.54
CA ILE A 308 -13.33 9.18 -7.64
C ILE A 308 -12.63 10.49 -7.27
N TYR A 309 -12.53 10.75 -5.97
CA TYR A 309 -11.78 11.88 -5.43
C TYR A 309 -10.29 11.57 -5.35
N LYS A 310 -9.90 10.49 -4.67
CA LYS A 310 -8.49 10.07 -4.57
C LYS A 310 -8.36 8.58 -4.28
N ILE A 311 -7.18 8.04 -4.60
CA ILE A 311 -6.73 6.76 -4.06
C ILE A 311 -6.12 7.04 -2.69
N ILE A 312 -6.52 6.26 -1.68
CA ILE A 312 -6.04 6.41 -0.30
C ILE A 312 -4.94 5.40 0.02
N ALA A 313 -5.10 4.15 -0.42
CA ALA A 313 -4.12 3.10 -0.16
C ALA A 313 -4.09 2.05 -1.28
N ILE A 314 -2.93 1.41 -1.45
CA ILE A 314 -2.69 0.33 -2.40
C ILE A 314 -1.86 -0.72 -1.68
N ASN A 315 -2.23 -2.00 -1.78
CA ASN A 315 -1.51 -3.10 -1.13
C ASN A 315 -1.55 -4.37 -1.99
N PHE A 316 -0.43 -5.09 -2.07
CA PHE A 316 -0.39 -6.42 -2.67
C PHE A 316 -1.02 -7.45 -1.72
N ILE A 317 -1.87 -8.31 -2.27
CA ILE A 317 -2.58 -9.38 -1.56
C ILE A 317 -2.53 -10.67 -2.38
N ASP A 318 -2.90 -11.78 -1.78
CA ASP A 318 -2.96 -13.10 -2.42
C ASP A 318 -1.67 -13.49 -3.13
N GLU A 319 -0.55 -13.55 -2.38
CA GLU A 319 0.76 -13.93 -2.92
C GLU A 319 1.17 -13.07 -4.12
N ASP A 320 0.95 -11.75 -4.01
CA ASP A 320 1.23 -10.76 -5.05
C ASP A 320 0.41 -10.91 -6.35
N SER A 321 -0.63 -11.75 -6.35
CA SER A 321 -1.48 -11.94 -7.54
C SER A 321 -2.51 -10.84 -7.74
N LYS A 322 -2.84 -10.07 -6.69
CA LYS A 322 -3.83 -8.99 -6.75
C LYS A 322 -3.36 -7.75 -6.00
N LEU A 323 -3.92 -6.61 -6.37
CA LEU A 323 -3.86 -5.38 -5.60
C LEU A 323 -5.20 -5.11 -4.93
N LEU A 324 -5.18 -4.87 -3.62
CA LEU A 324 -6.26 -4.21 -2.91
C LEU A 324 -6.02 -2.70 -2.95
N ILE A 325 -7.04 -1.97 -3.37
CA ILE A 325 -7.02 -0.53 -3.55
C ILE A 325 -8.18 0.05 -2.74
N ILE A 326 -7.91 1.10 -1.98
CA ILE A 326 -8.94 1.83 -1.24
C ILE A 326 -9.11 3.20 -1.87
N LEU A 327 -10.33 3.51 -2.30
CA LEU A 327 -10.71 4.74 -2.98
C LEU A 327 -11.58 5.62 -2.09
N GLU A 328 -11.47 6.92 -2.27
CA GLU A 328 -12.44 7.89 -1.78
C GLU A 328 -13.27 8.39 -2.96
N GLU A 329 -14.59 8.22 -2.92
CA GLU A 329 -15.53 8.78 -3.91
C GLU A 329 -16.31 9.96 -3.32
N LYS A 330 -16.62 10.96 -4.15
CA LYS A 330 -17.54 12.05 -3.77
C LYS A 330 -18.99 11.60 -3.94
N GLU A 331 -19.79 11.94 -2.94
CA GLU A 331 -21.25 11.90 -3.02
C GLU A 331 -21.78 13.33 -2.84
N TYR A 332 -22.42 13.84 -3.89
CA TYR A 332 -23.05 15.14 -3.87
C TYR A 332 -24.44 15.01 -3.25
N GLN A 333 -24.59 15.39 -1.97
CA GLN A 333 -25.91 15.71 -1.43
C GLN A 333 -26.18 17.20 -1.59
N GLN A 334 -27.46 17.59 -1.56
CA GLN A 334 -27.92 18.97 -1.87
C GLN A 334 -27.32 20.08 -0.98
N VAL A 335 -26.59 19.73 0.10
CA VAL A 335 -26.01 20.68 1.06
C VAL A 335 -24.54 20.37 1.45
N GLU A 336 -24.08 19.11 1.36
CA GLU A 336 -22.71 18.71 1.76
C GLU A 336 -22.08 17.68 0.80
N ILE A 337 -20.74 17.75 0.64
CA ILE A 337 -19.96 16.73 -0.07
C ILE A 337 -19.60 15.63 0.93
N LEU A 338 -20.31 14.50 0.86
CA LEU A 338 -19.94 13.32 1.62
C LEU A 338 -18.84 12.57 0.88
N LYS A 339 -17.82 12.11 1.61
CA LYS A 339 -16.75 11.27 1.07
C LYS A 339 -16.96 9.84 1.55
N ARG A 340 -16.93 8.90 0.61
CA ARG A 340 -17.16 7.48 0.87
C ARG A 340 -15.92 6.67 0.53
N GLN A 341 -15.52 5.79 1.44
CA GLN A 341 -14.44 4.83 1.21
C GLN A 341 -15.00 3.57 0.52
N ILE A 342 -14.29 3.09 -0.51
CA ILE A 342 -14.68 1.89 -1.27
C ILE A 342 -13.45 1.02 -1.50
N PHE A 343 -13.63 -0.30 -1.41
CA PHE A 343 -12.60 -1.26 -1.76
C PHE A 343 -12.72 -1.70 -3.22
N VAL A 344 -11.56 -1.80 -3.86
CA VAL A 344 -11.37 -2.28 -5.21
C VAL A 344 -10.28 -3.34 -5.20
N VAL A 345 -10.52 -4.47 -5.86
CA VAL A 345 -9.52 -5.51 -6.07
C VAL A 345 -9.17 -5.55 -7.55
N TRP A 346 -7.88 -5.49 -7.85
CA TRP A 346 -7.33 -5.65 -9.20
C TRP A 346 -6.48 -6.92 -9.29
N ASP A 347 -6.96 -7.92 -10.02
CA ASP A 347 -6.17 -9.09 -10.41
C ASP A 347 -5.11 -8.69 -11.44
N LEU A 348 -3.83 -8.89 -11.09
CA LEU A 348 -2.71 -8.38 -11.90
C LEU A 348 -2.41 -9.22 -13.14
N PHE A 349 -2.65 -10.52 -13.06
CA PHE A 349 -2.26 -11.48 -14.09
C PHE A 349 -3.42 -11.92 -14.99
N THR A 350 -4.53 -11.18 -14.97
CA THR A 350 -5.66 -11.43 -15.85
C THR A 350 -6.08 -10.18 -16.63
N THR A 351 -6.55 -10.43 -17.86
CA THR A 351 -7.11 -9.44 -18.77
C THR A 351 -8.65 -9.47 -18.79
N PHE A 352 -9.29 -10.25 -17.91
CA PHE A 352 -10.74 -10.30 -17.82
C PHE A 352 -11.34 -8.89 -17.64
N GLU A 353 -12.54 -8.67 -18.16
CA GLU A 353 -13.30 -7.44 -17.91
C GLU A 353 -13.49 -7.22 -16.39
N ASN A 354 -13.69 -8.32 -15.66
CA ASN A 354 -13.76 -8.34 -14.20
C ASN A 354 -12.38 -8.41 -13.52
N SER A 355 -11.28 -8.07 -14.20
CA SER A 355 -9.94 -7.97 -13.60
C SER A 355 -9.89 -6.94 -12.49
N ILE A 356 -10.72 -5.89 -12.59
CA ILE A 356 -10.98 -4.94 -11.51
C ILE A 356 -12.40 -5.17 -11.02
N ARG A 357 -12.54 -5.33 -9.71
CA ARG A 357 -13.84 -5.51 -9.03
C ARG A 357 -13.96 -4.48 -7.93
N GLN A 358 -15.10 -3.81 -7.89
CA GLN A 358 -15.46 -2.81 -6.89
C GLN A 358 -16.70 -3.28 -6.17
N ILE A 359 -16.82 -2.99 -4.87
CA ILE A 359 -18.08 -3.19 -4.15
C ILE A 359 -19.09 -2.17 -4.63
N ASP A 360 -20.24 -2.67 -5.10
CA ASP A 360 -21.40 -1.84 -5.37
C ASP A 360 -22.22 -1.68 -4.08
N TYR A 361 -22.31 -0.44 -3.60
CA TYR A 361 -23.19 -0.10 -2.50
C TYR A 361 -24.44 0.60 -3.04
N SER A 362 -25.34 -0.17 -3.64
CA SER A 362 -26.69 0.30 -3.93
C SER A 362 -27.47 0.44 -2.61
N GLU A 363 -27.53 1.66 -2.04
CA GLU A 363 -28.33 2.15 -0.89
C GLU A 363 -28.99 1.18 0.13
N PRO A 364 -29.00 1.47 1.46
CA PRO A 364 -28.20 2.40 2.25
C PRO A 364 -27.33 1.59 3.25
N LEU A 365 -26.39 0.80 2.76
CA LEU A 365 -25.35 0.26 3.62
C LEU A 365 -24.40 1.41 3.97
N LYS A 366 -24.25 1.70 5.27
CA LYS A 366 -23.26 2.68 5.76
C LYS A 366 -21.88 2.18 5.30
N PRO A 367 -21.15 2.97 4.50
CA PRO A 367 -19.77 2.63 4.17
C PRO A 367 -18.96 2.46 5.45
N LEU A 368 -18.08 1.48 5.46
CA LEU A 368 -17.08 1.36 6.50
C LEU A 368 -16.21 2.61 6.46
N LYS A 369 -16.32 3.44 7.49
CA LYS A 369 -15.38 4.53 7.73
C LYS A 369 -14.23 3.95 8.54
N MET A 370 -13.04 4.01 7.94
CA MET A 370 -11.79 3.66 8.59
C MET A 370 -10.96 4.92 8.74
N ASP A 371 -10.22 4.99 9.84
CA ASP A 371 -9.10 5.91 9.95
C ASP A 371 -7.93 5.33 9.13
N ILE A 372 -7.91 5.61 7.83
CA ILE A 372 -6.89 5.06 6.91
C ILE A 372 -5.57 5.80 7.08
N THR A 373 -5.60 7.09 7.41
CA THR A 373 -4.40 7.91 7.53
C THR A 373 -3.47 7.34 8.60
N HIS A 374 -4.04 6.78 9.68
CA HIS A 374 -3.26 6.32 10.84
C HIS A 374 -3.51 4.86 11.23
N GLY A 375 -4.55 4.20 10.71
CA GLY A 375 -4.99 2.87 11.14
C GLY A 375 -4.70 1.72 10.18
N LEU A 376 -4.30 1.97 8.94
CA LEU A 376 -4.07 0.91 7.95
C LEU A 376 -2.67 0.31 8.04
N MET A 377 -2.60 -0.99 8.27
CA MET A 377 -1.35 -1.70 8.48
C MET A 377 -1.28 -2.93 7.59
N ASN A 378 -0.18 -3.09 6.88
CA ASN A 378 0.09 -4.27 6.08
C ASN A 378 1.46 -4.83 6.44
N SER A 379 1.51 -6.12 6.72
CA SER A 379 2.77 -6.86 6.75
C SER A 379 2.55 -8.33 6.39
N HIS A 380 3.46 -8.92 5.59
CA HIS A 380 3.43 -10.32 5.12
C HIS A 380 2.03 -10.84 4.73
N GLY A 381 1.27 -10.04 3.98
CA GLY A 381 -0.05 -10.45 3.46
C GLY A 381 -1.18 -10.44 4.49
N LYS A 382 -0.90 -10.06 5.74
CA LYS A 382 -1.92 -9.70 6.72
C LYS A 382 -2.17 -8.20 6.67
N MET A 383 -3.44 -7.80 6.73
CA MET A 383 -3.83 -6.41 6.65
C MET A 383 -4.89 -6.08 7.69
N PHE A 384 -4.61 -5.06 8.49
CA PHE A 384 -5.47 -4.61 9.57
C PHE A 384 -5.81 -3.14 9.41
N ALA A 385 -6.99 -2.75 9.88
CA ALA A 385 -7.43 -1.37 9.93
C ALA A 385 -8.05 -1.06 11.29
N VAL A 386 -8.07 0.23 11.64
CA VAL A 386 -8.75 0.74 12.84
C VAL A 386 -10.04 1.45 12.40
N THR A 387 -11.14 1.10 13.07
CA THR A 387 -12.44 1.78 12.88
C THR A 387 -12.48 3.11 13.61
N ASP A 388 -13.45 3.98 13.29
CA ASP A 388 -13.68 5.23 14.02
C ASP A 388 -13.90 5.03 15.54
N ASN A 389 -14.31 3.83 15.96
CA ASN A 389 -14.49 3.47 17.38
C ASN A 389 -13.19 3.02 18.07
N GLY A 390 -12.07 2.92 17.34
CA GLY A 390 -10.79 2.44 17.84
C GLY A 390 -10.61 0.91 17.80
N ASP A 391 -11.58 0.17 17.26
CA ASP A 391 -11.48 -1.30 17.14
C ASP A 391 -10.60 -1.69 15.94
N ILE A 392 -9.71 -2.66 16.16
CA ILE A 392 -8.84 -3.25 15.13
C ILE A 392 -9.58 -4.42 14.48
N PHE A 393 -9.56 -4.50 13.15
CA PHE A 393 -10.12 -5.64 12.42
C PHE A 393 -9.25 -6.02 11.21
N SER A 394 -9.41 -7.25 10.74
CA SER A 394 -8.75 -7.74 9.52
C SER A 394 -9.49 -7.24 8.28
N VAL A 395 -8.80 -6.47 7.44
CA VAL A 395 -9.37 -5.90 6.21
C VAL A 395 -9.71 -7.00 5.21
N LEU A 396 -8.87 -8.04 5.13
CA LEU A 396 -9.03 -9.12 4.15
C LEU A 396 -10.18 -10.08 4.50
N ASP A 397 -10.55 -10.15 5.78
CA ASP A 397 -11.66 -10.97 6.27
C ASP A 397 -12.98 -10.19 6.32
N HIS A 398 -12.94 -8.88 6.05
CA HIS A 398 -14.16 -8.07 5.97
C HIS A 398 -15.06 -8.63 4.86
N PRO A 399 -16.38 -8.84 5.11
CA PRO A 399 -17.29 -9.46 4.15
C PRO A 399 -17.22 -8.81 2.76
N ASP A 400 -17.20 -7.47 2.71
CA ASP A 400 -17.18 -6.76 1.45
C ASP A 400 -15.89 -6.99 0.66
N VAL A 401 -14.73 -7.05 1.34
CA VAL A 401 -13.43 -7.33 0.69
C VAL A 401 -13.37 -8.80 0.27
N ALA A 402 -13.84 -9.72 1.10
CA ALA A 402 -13.87 -11.15 0.80
C ALA A 402 -14.70 -11.45 -0.46
N LEU A 403 -15.85 -10.77 -0.62
CA LEU A 403 -16.73 -10.90 -1.78
C LEU A 403 -16.04 -10.53 -3.10
N ILE A 404 -15.27 -9.43 -3.11
CA ILE A 404 -14.56 -8.98 -4.32
C ILE A 404 -13.18 -9.64 -4.50
N ARG A 405 -12.56 -10.12 -3.42
CA ARG A 405 -11.26 -10.81 -3.48
C ARG A 405 -11.39 -12.17 -4.16
N ASN A 406 -12.39 -12.95 -3.77
CA ASN A 406 -12.67 -14.29 -4.29
C ASN A 406 -14.07 -14.32 -4.92
N PRO A 407 -14.23 -13.79 -6.15
CA PRO A 407 -15.53 -13.89 -6.80
C PRO A 407 -15.93 -15.37 -6.91
N SER A 408 -17.19 -15.68 -6.61
CA SER A 408 -17.75 -17.02 -6.80
C SER A 408 -17.30 -17.57 -8.16
N ALA A 409 -16.65 -18.74 -8.16
CA ALA A 409 -16.28 -19.42 -9.39
C ALA A 409 -17.52 -19.47 -10.30
N LYS A 410 -17.45 -18.79 -11.45
CA LYS A 410 -18.57 -18.79 -12.38
C LYS A 410 -18.80 -20.25 -12.79
N ALA A 411 -20.04 -20.71 -12.71
CA ALA A 411 -20.38 -22.09 -13.03
C ALA A 411 -20.01 -22.36 -14.49
N MET A 412 -18.92 -23.11 -14.71
CA MET A 412 -18.54 -23.49 -16.07
C MET A 412 -19.46 -24.63 -16.52
N THR A 413 -20.05 -24.46 -17.69
CA THR A 413 -20.91 -25.47 -18.30
C THR A 413 -20.04 -26.43 -19.10
N LYS A 414 -20.17 -27.74 -18.83
CA LYS A 414 -19.51 -28.77 -19.64
C LYS A 414 -20.20 -28.87 -21.00
N ILE A 415 -19.42 -28.86 -22.07
CA ILE A 415 -19.91 -28.97 -23.45
C ILE A 415 -19.31 -30.22 -24.09
N ASP A 416 -20.16 -31.06 -24.65
CA ASP A 416 -19.74 -32.19 -25.45
C ASP A 416 -19.37 -31.72 -26.86
N ILE A 417 -18.10 -31.81 -27.23
CA ILE A 417 -17.64 -31.50 -28.59
C ILE A 417 -17.07 -32.75 -29.24
N SER A 418 -17.60 -33.10 -30.42
CA SER A 418 -17.03 -34.10 -31.32
C SER A 418 -15.93 -33.46 -32.19
N THR A 419 -14.69 -33.42 -31.67
CA THR A 419 -13.42 -33.19 -32.40
C THR A 419 -13.18 -31.87 -33.16
N SER A 420 -14.20 -31.11 -33.55
CA SER A 420 -14.08 -29.78 -34.15
C SER A 420 -15.34 -28.96 -33.88
N GLY A 421 -15.19 -27.76 -33.33
CA GLY A 421 -16.34 -26.95 -32.96
C GLY A 421 -15.98 -25.48 -32.79
N THR A 422 -16.95 -24.62 -33.11
CA THR A 422 -16.93 -23.20 -32.77
C THR A 422 -17.94 -22.97 -31.66
N VAL A 423 -17.53 -22.33 -30.57
CA VAL A 423 -18.42 -22.03 -29.44
C VAL A 423 -18.22 -20.58 -29.02
N TYR A 424 -19.30 -19.91 -28.64
CA TYR A 424 -19.23 -18.57 -28.05
C TYR A 424 -19.03 -18.69 -26.54
N LEU A 425 -18.12 -17.87 -26.01
CA LEU A 425 -17.79 -17.86 -24.58
C LEU A 425 -18.68 -16.89 -23.79
N ASP A 426 -19.49 -16.07 -24.45
CA ASP A 426 -20.40 -15.13 -23.81
C ASP A 426 -21.78 -15.12 -24.47
N SER A 427 -22.79 -14.67 -23.72
CA SER A 427 -24.18 -14.57 -24.17
C SER A 427 -24.36 -13.52 -25.28
N THR A 428 -23.46 -12.54 -25.34
CA THR A 428 -23.43 -11.49 -26.35
C THR A 428 -22.78 -11.93 -27.66
N GLU A 429 -22.24 -13.15 -27.71
CA GLU A 429 -21.47 -13.72 -28.83
C GLU A 429 -20.31 -12.83 -29.30
N SER A 430 -19.74 -12.03 -28.38
CA SER A 430 -18.60 -11.15 -28.61
C SER A 430 -17.26 -11.89 -28.57
N THR A 431 -17.21 -13.06 -27.93
CA THR A 431 -15.98 -13.86 -27.80
C THR A 431 -16.21 -15.26 -28.34
N GLN A 432 -15.42 -15.67 -29.33
CA GLN A 432 -15.57 -16.95 -30.02
C GLN A 432 -14.32 -17.83 -29.85
N LEU A 433 -14.54 -19.05 -29.35
CA LEU A 433 -13.57 -20.14 -29.31
C LEU A 433 -13.70 -21.01 -30.56
N ILE A 434 -12.59 -21.26 -31.25
CA ILE A 434 -12.51 -22.14 -32.42
C ILE A 434 -11.50 -23.23 -32.11
N ILE A 435 -11.98 -24.48 -32.08
CA ILE A 435 -11.13 -25.67 -31.93
C ILE A 435 -11.12 -26.41 -33.26
N SER A 436 -9.95 -26.41 -33.88
CA SER A 436 -9.65 -27.21 -35.08
C SER A 436 -8.75 -28.39 -34.70
N GLY A 437 -8.54 -29.32 -35.64
CA GLY A 437 -7.76 -30.54 -35.39
C GLY A 437 -6.34 -30.30 -34.86
N ASN A 438 -5.74 -29.14 -35.09
CA ASN A 438 -4.38 -28.82 -34.65
C ASN A 438 -4.21 -27.40 -34.08
N THR A 439 -5.28 -26.62 -33.96
CA THR A 439 -5.26 -25.25 -33.46
C THR A 439 -6.45 -24.96 -32.55
N ILE A 440 -6.20 -24.16 -31.52
CA ILE A 440 -7.21 -23.53 -30.67
C ILE A 440 -7.05 -22.03 -30.83
N GLN A 441 -8.13 -21.32 -31.09
CA GLN A 441 -8.11 -19.87 -31.29
C GLN A 441 -9.24 -19.22 -30.50
N VAL A 442 -8.97 -18.05 -29.94
CA VAL A 442 -10.00 -17.17 -29.38
C VAL A 442 -10.02 -15.85 -30.12
N TRP A 443 -11.20 -15.45 -30.56
CA TRP A 443 -11.44 -14.24 -31.34
C TRP A 443 -12.43 -13.34 -30.60
N LYS A 444 -12.12 -12.03 -30.56
CA LYS A 444 -12.98 -11.00 -29.95
C LYS A 444 -13.49 -10.04 -31.01
N TYR A 445 -14.77 -9.69 -30.97
CA TYR A 445 -15.38 -8.69 -31.85
C TYR A 445 -15.18 -7.27 -31.31
N ARG A 446 -14.89 -6.30 -32.18
CA ARG A 446 -14.53 -4.93 -31.78
C ARG A 446 -15.70 -3.97 -31.48
N ASN A 447 -16.98 -4.26 -31.80
CA ASN A 447 -18.09 -3.33 -31.46
C ASN A 447 -19.53 -3.91 -31.51
N THR A 448 -20.46 -3.08 -31.02
CA THR A 448 -21.88 -3.28 -30.66
C THR A 448 -22.79 -3.90 -31.74
N ILE A 449 -23.89 -4.47 -31.24
CA ILE A 449 -24.90 -5.37 -31.82
C ILE A 449 -25.37 -5.06 -33.26
N GLU A 450 -25.14 -3.87 -33.81
CA GLU A 450 -25.78 -3.40 -35.04
C GLU A 450 -24.98 -3.60 -36.34
N ASN A 451 -23.67 -3.90 -36.32
CA ASN A 451 -22.90 -4.12 -37.55
C ASN A 451 -21.83 -5.22 -37.42
N ARG A 452 -22.26 -6.49 -37.41
CA ARG A 452 -21.36 -7.65 -37.41
C ARG A 452 -20.81 -7.96 -38.81
N ASP A 453 -19.83 -7.19 -39.30
CA ASP A 453 -19.00 -7.65 -40.42
C ASP A 453 -17.92 -8.62 -39.89
N LYS A 454 -17.76 -9.80 -40.52
CA LYS A 454 -16.82 -10.85 -40.07
C LYS A 454 -15.35 -10.40 -40.07
N ARG A 455 -15.08 -9.24 -40.67
CA ARG A 455 -13.77 -8.60 -40.86
C ARG A 455 -13.27 -7.81 -39.66
N ASP A 456 -14.10 -7.58 -38.64
CA ASP A 456 -13.76 -6.76 -37.46
C ASP A 456 -13.56 -7.62 -36.19
N ARG A 457 -12.80 -8.71 -36.34
CA ARG A 457 -12.39 -9.59 -35.23
C ARG A 457 -10.89 -9.49 -34.97
N GLU A 458 -10.53 -9.52 -33.70
CA GLU A 458 -9.15 -9.54 -33.23
C GLU A 458 -8.83 -10.91 -32.61
N LEU A 459 -7.69 -11.48 -33.00
CA LEU A 459 -7.22 -12.76 -32.45
C LEU A 459 -6.59 -12.49 -31.07
N GLU A 460 -7.22 -13.00 -30.03
CA GLU A 460 -6.80 -12.77 -28.64
C GLU A 460 -5.90 -13.90 -28.13
N TYR A 461 -6.11 -15.12 -28.63
CA TYR A 461 -5.30 -16.28 -28.26
C TYR A 461 -5.19 -17.27 -29.40
N ILE A 462 -4.00 -17.85 -29.56
CA ILE A 462 -3.78 -18.98 -30.44
C ILE A 462 -2.84 -19.98 -29.79
N TRP A 463 -3.25 -21.24 -29.82
CA TRP A 463 -2.41 -22.38 -29.49
C TRP A 463 -2.41 -23.34 -30.67
N ALA A 464 -1.23 -23.59 -31.23
CA ALA A 464 -1.08 -24.40 -32.44
C ALA A 464 -0.08 -25.53 -32.21
N ARG A 465 -0.34 -26.70 -32.79
CA ARG A 465 0.58 -27.85 -32.77
C ARG A 465 0.71 -28.51 -34.12
N LYS A 466 1.80 -29.28 -34.27
CA LYS A 466 2.06 -30.08 -35.47
C LYS A 466 1.24 -31.38 -35.52
N LYS A 467 0.76 -31.87 -34.38
CA LYS A 467 -0.01 -33.12 -34.25
C LYS A 467 -1.46 -32.82 -33.89
N ALA A 468 -2.35 -33.74 -34.26
CA ALA A 468 -3.76 -33.66 -33.94
C ALA A 468 -4.02 -33.56 -32.42
N ILE A 469 -4.99 -32.74 -32.06
CA ILE A 469 -5.46 -32.50 -30.70
C ILE A 469 -6.70 -33.36 -30.50
N ASN A 470 -6.69 -34.22 -29.47
CA ASN A 470 -7.87 -34.95 -29.06
C ASN A 470 -8.47 -34.28 -27.82
N VAL A 471 -9.57 -33.57 -28.01
CA VAL A 471 -10.35 -32.95 -26.93
C VAL A 471 -11.02 -34.04 -26.10
N GLN A 472 -10.77 -34.06 -24.80
CA GLN A 472 -11.41 -34.96 -23.84
C GLN A 472 -12.59 -34.30 -23.13
N GLU A 473 -12.44 -33.03 -22.79
CA GLU A 473 -13.45 -32.27 -22.06
C GLU A 473 -13.27 -30.79 -22.39
N LEU A 474 -14.38 -30.10 -22.67
CA LEU A 474 -14.44 -28.65 -22.70
C LEU A 474 -15.45 -28.18 -21.66
N ARG A 475 -15.04 -27.22 -20.85
CA ARG A 475 -15.92 -26.42 -20.00
C ARG A 475 -15.84 -24.98 -20.43
N ILE A 476 -16.97 -24.29 -20.49
CA ILE A 476 -17.05 -22.89 -20.87
C ILE A 476 -17.68 -22.10 -19.72
N GLY A 477 -17.04 -21.01 -19.35
CA GLY A 477 -17.59 -19.97 -18.48
C GLY A 477 -17.78 -18.67 -19.27
N GLU A 478 -18.20 -17.61 -18.59
CA GLU A 478 -18.40 -16.30 -19.22
C GLU A 478 -17.06 -15.68 -19.63
N ARG A 479 -16.75 -15.74 -20.94
CA ARG A 479 -15.49 -15.35 -21.59
C ARG A 479 -14.27 -16.14 -21.13
N GLU A 480 -14.45 -17.42 -20.80
CA GLU A 480 -13.36 -18.31 -20.39
C GLU A 480 -13.62 -19.76 -20.83
N PHE A 481 -12.56 -20.56 -20.93
CA PHE A 481 -12.69 -22.00 -21.13
C PHE A 481 -11.61 -22.81 -20.41
N GLU A 482 -11.98 -24.04 -20.06
CA GLU A 482 -11.07 -25.09 -19.60
C GLU A 482 -11.16 -26.25 -20.60
N LEU A 483 -10.05 -26.56 -21.26
CA LEU A 483 -9.95 -27.60 -22.25
C LEU A 483 -8.95 -28.66 -21.81
N LYS A 484 -9.45 -29.86 -21.56
CA LYS A 484 -8.62 -31.04 -21.33
C LYS A 484 -8.34 -31.73 -22.65
N VAL A 485 -7.07 -31.80 -23.03
CA VAL A 485 -6.62 -32.42 -24.28
C VAL A 485 -5.70 -33.59 -24.01
N SER A 486 -5.80 -34.63 -24.84
CA SER A 486 -4.84 -35.74 -24.84
C SER A 486 -3.86 -35.61 -26.00
N VAL A 487 -2.60 -35.89 -25.70
CA VAL A 487 -1.51 -35.85 -26.65
C VAL A 487 -1.00 -37.26 -26.90
N PRO A 488 -1.12 -37.80 -28.13
CA PRO A 488 -0.59 -39.12 -28.46
C PRO A 488 0.94 -39.14 -28.41
N SER A 489 1.49 -40.09 -27.65
CA SER A 489 2.94 -40.34 -27.52
C SER A 489 3.49 -40.94 -28.82
N THR A 490 4.73 -40.59 -29.18
CA THR A 490 5.47 -41.18 -30.30
C THR A 490 6.16 -42.49 -29.95
N LYS A 491 6.20 -42.89 -28.68
CA LYS A 491 6.83 -44.15 -28.24
C LYS A 491 5.74 -45.17 -27.95
N CYS A 492 5.87 -46.37 -28.53
CA CYS A 492 4.91 -47.48 -28.48
C CYS A 492 4.56 -47.99 -27.06
N SER A 493 5.17 -47.43 -26.00
CA SER A 493 5.03 -47.88 -24.61
C SER A 493 4.71 -46.78 -23.58
N THR A 494 4.30 -45.57 -23.99
CA THR A 494 3.89 -44.50 -23.04
C THR A 494 2.44 -44.07 -23.24
N SER A 495 1.70 -44.00 -22.14
CA SER A 495 0.31 -43.53 -22.11
C SER A 495 0.20 -42.10 -22.68
N PRO A 496 -0.96 -41.73 -23.28
CA PRO A 496 -1.20 -40.37 -23.73
C PRO A 496 -1.06 -39.40 -22.57
N LYS A 497 -0.28 -38.32 -22.74
CA LYS A 497 -0.22 -37.25 -21.74
C LYS A 497 -1.46 -36.38 -21.88
N SER A 498 -2.25 -36.27 -20.81
CA SER A 498 -3.31 -35.26 -20.71
C SER A 498 -2.71 -33.92 -20.33
N MET A 499 -3.16 -32.86 -20.98
CA MET A 499 -2.84 -31.47 -20.66
C MET A 499 -4.15 -30.73 -20.46
N ILE A 500 -4.18 -29.82 -19.48
CA ILE A 500 -5.31 -28.92 -19.25
C ILE A 500 -4.88 -27.54 -19.71
N ILE A 501 -5.70 -26.92 -20.56
CA ILE A 501 -5.52 -25.57 -21.06
C ILE A 501 -6.64 -24.74 -20.46
N HIS A 502 -6.29 -23.77 -19.62
CA HIS A 502 -7.24 -22.75 -19.18
C HIS A 502 -6.99 -21.50 -20.00
N TRP A 503 -8.06 -20.87 -20.47
CA TRP A 503 -7.97 -19.58 -21.13
C TRP A 503 -8.98 -18.60 -20.55
N PRO A 504 -8.54 -17.35 -20.30
CA PRO A 504 -7.14 -16.91 -20.25
C PRO A 504 -6.35 -17.69 -19.19
N ASN A 505 -5.04 -17.86 -19.41
CA ASN A 505 -4.22 -18.71 -18.54
C ASN A 505 -4.35 -18.24 -17.08
N ASN A 506 -4.71 -19.14 -16.17
CA ASN A 506 -4.38 -18.97 -14.75
C ASN A 506 -2.86 -19.08 -14.64
N VAL A 507 -2.16 -17.95 -14.78
CA VAL A 507 -0.75 -17.85 -14.47
C VAL A 507 -0.63 -17.88 -12.96
N TYR A 508 -0.66 -19.07 -12.37
CA TYR A 508 0.00 -19.28 -11.08
C TYR A 508 1.50 -19.27 -11.40
N LEU A 509 2.14 -18.12 -11.18
CA LEU A 509 3.60 -17.98 -11.17
C LEU A 509 4.12 -18.27 -9.78
#